data_AF-A0A8J3UQ76-F1
#
_entry.id   AF-A0A8J3UQ76-F1
#
_cell.length_a   1.000
_cell.length_b   1.000
_cell.length_c   1.000
_cell.angle_alpha   90.00
_cell.angle_beta   90.00
_cell.angle_gamma   90.00
#
_symmetry.space_group_name_H-M   'P 1'
#
loop_
_entity.id
_entity.type
_entity.pdbx_description
1 polymer ?
#
loop_
_entity_poly.entity_id
_entity_poly.type
_entity_poly.pdbx_seq_one_letter_code
_entity_poly.pdbx_strand_id
1 'polypeptide(L)'
;MPKKTRKASPRQSQQPKSVLLYHDMAVYENFERCAQRIFKVAQMAERTRPGAPRLLHLRVQGHKNDIGGYDHDSWEIMRHFLLDMLFPYLTEITTPIYRVRNKQKQLDDIPERLDISYPEGENGFWYDVDLLPVRPREIDTAARRTPPSRDAIAEYLGMDAACCLVCWKTKVERAHVVPTALGGSMNVRNFAFLCQEHHSQAPDIADAEAFWAWVDYAEMRDSGSKWEQAPENVKDWMRALGSRTEKHDRSEMDFIAAVKFELRHLYDWTETDFSESSWNLQEEYHRVLDAATGKHFGVEKKVATHAWAYNVAKHRLSQRGNSRTDRPARVLLYDDIQ
;
A
#
# COMPACT_ATOMS: atom_id res chain seq x y z
N MET A 1 61.60 37.27 -27.73
CA MET A 1 60.12 37.07 -27.77
C MET A 1 59.72 36.10 -26.66
N PRO A 2 58.85 36.48 -25.71
CA PRO A 2 58.44 35.59 -24.64
C PRO A 2 57.39 34.59 -25.15
N LYS A 3 57.59 33.29 -24.88
CA LYS A 3 56.63 32.23 -25.16
C LYS A 3 55.41 32.42 -24.27
N LYS A 4 54.25 32.72 -24.88
CA LYS A 4 52.95 32.74 -24.20
C LYS A 4 52.62 31.33 -23.70
N THR A 5 52.63 31.15 -22.39
CA THR A 5 52.05 29.99 -21.71
C THR A 5 50.54 30.00 -21.92
N ARG A 6 50.01 28.97 -22.62
CA ARG A 6 48.56 28.72 -22.70
C ARG A 6 48.06 28.37 -21.30
N LYS A 7 47.26 29.25 -20.70
CA LYS A 7 46.45 28.91 -19.53
C LYS A 7 45.52 27.76 -19.91
N ALA A 8 45.62 26.65 -19.20
CA ALA A 8 44.65 25.56 -19.28
C ALA A 8 43.29 26.09 -18.84
N SER A 9 42.27 25.92 -19.68
CA SER A 9 40.89 26.22 -19.32
C SER A 9 40.48 25.38 -18.10
N PRO A 10 39.67 25.91 -17.17
CA PRO A 10 39.14 25.12 -16.07
C PRO A 10 38.31 23.98 -16.67
N ARG A 11 38.56 22.74 -16.24
CA ARG A 11 37.63 21.63 -16.49
C ARG A 11 36.25 22.09 -16.01
N GLN A 12 35.29 22.27 -16.93
CA GLN A 12 33.89 22.35 -16.58
C GLN A 12 33.59 21.11 -15.73
N SER A 13 33.32 21.31 -14.44
CA SER A 13 32.78 20.25 -13.61
C SER A 13 31.48 19.83 -14.29
N GLN A 14 31.43 18.60 -14.81
CA GLN A 14 30.20 18.05 -15.32
C GLN A 14 29.21 18.07 -14.15
N GLN A 15 28.16 18.89 -14.28
CA GLN A 15 27.06 18.91 -13.32
C GLN A 15 26.61 17.46 -13.11
N PRO A 16 26.39 17.01 -11.85
CA PRO A 16 25.93 15.67 -11.60
C PRO A 16 24.64 15.43 -12.38
N LYS A 17 24.58 14.33 -13.13
CA LYS A 17 23.36 13.95 -13.87
C LYS A 17 22.22 13.79 -12.86
N SER A 18 21.08 14.38 -13.16
CA SER A 18 19.89 14.28 -12.32
C SER A 18 19.42 12.84 -12.18
N VAL A 19 18.70 12.57 -11.09
CA VAL A 19 18.04 11.29 -10.81
C VAL A 19 16.54 11.50 -10.90
N LEU A 20 15.88 10.74 -11.76
CA LEU A 20 14.43 10.65 -11.82
C LEU A 20 13.96 9.67 -10.75
N LEU A 21 13.12 10.15 -9.83
CA LEU A 21 12.37 9.34 -8.87
C LEU A 21 10.98 9.16 -9.47
N TYR A 22 10.69 7.98 -9.99
CA TYR A 22 9.36 7.67 -10.51
C TYR A 22 8.59 6.90 -9.44
N HIS A 23 7.42 7.40 -9.04
CA HIS A 23 6.50 6.70 -8.16
C HIS A 23 5.11 6.68 -8.79
N ASP A 24 4.47 5.52 -8.75
CA ASP A 24 3.10 5.36 -9.22
C ASP A 24 2.26 4.94 -8.02
N MET A 25 1.43 5.86 -7.51
CA MET A 25 0.52 5.57 -6.41
C MET A 25 -0.57 4.64 -6.94
N ALA A 26 -0.29 3.34 -6.84
CA ALA A 26 -1.20 2.28 -7.22
C ALA A 26 -2.39 2.25 -6.27
N VAL A 27 -3.51 1.67 -6.72
CA VAL A 27 -4.76 1.62 -5.95
C VAL A 27 -4.58 1.04 -4.54
N TYR A 28 -3.64 0.12 -4.33
CA TYR A 28 -3.42 -0.50 -3.02
C TYR A 28 -2.54 0.32 -2.07
N GLU A 29 -2.04 1.49 -2.52
CA GLU A 29 -1.28 2.41 -1.69
C GLU A 29 -2.21 3.45 -1.05
N ASN A 30 -2.42 3.34 0.26
CA ASN A 30 -2.98 4.45 1.02
C ASN A 30 -1.91 5.55 1.24
N PHE A 31 -2.29 6.62 1.94
CA PHE A 31 -1.40 7.73 2.26
C PHE A 31 -0.08 7.24 2.89
N GLU A 32 -0.15 6.43 3.95
CA GLU A 32 1.04 6.08 4.75
C GLU A 32 2.02 5.24 3.93
N ARG A 33 1.53 4.25 3.17
CA ARG A 33 2.38 3.41 2.32
C ARG A 33 3.04 4.25 1.24
N CYS A 34 2.28 5.09 0.56
CA CYS A 34 2.78 5.95 -0.52
C CYS A 34 3.86 6.91 0.02
N ALA A 35 3.58 7.60 1.14
CA ALA A 35 4.51 8.53 1.77
C ALA A 35 5.84 7.85 2.16
N GLN A 36 5.75 6.68 2.83
CA GLN A 36 6.93 5.91 3.22
C GLN A 36 7.75 5.43 2.01
N ARG A 37 7.10 4.97 0.94
CA ARG A 37 7.77 4.52 -0.30
C ARG A 37 8.50 5.65 -1.00
N ILE A 38 7.83 6.78 -1.23
CA ILE A 38 8.43 7.94 -1.88
C ILE A 38 9.62 8.44 -1.04
N PHE A 39 9.45 8.51 0.29
CA PHE A 39 10.54 8.88 1.20
C PHE A 39 11.73 7.92 1.08
N LYS A 40 11.47 6.60 1.03
CA LYS A 40 12.51 5.59 0.86
C LYS A 40 13.24 5.68 -0.47
N VAL A 41 12.51 5.98 -1.55
CA VAL A 41 13.10 6.19 -2.89
C VAL A 41 14.01 7.43 -2.88
N ALA A 42 13.62 8.51 -2.20
CA ALA A 42 14.48 9.69 -2.03
C ALA A 42 15.77 9.36 -1.24
N GLN A 43 15.65 8.64 -0.11
CA GLN A 43 16.82 8.15 0.64
C GLN A 43 17.75 7.30 -0.22
N MET A 44 17.18 6.37 -0.99
CA MET A 44 17.97 5.47 -1.86
C MET A 44 18.67 6.26 -2.97
N ALA A 45 18.02 7.28 -3.53
CA ALA A 45 18.64 8.14 -4.53
C ALA A 45 19.84 8.91 -3.98
N GLU A 46 19.75 9.46 -2.77
CA GLU A 46 20.89 10.12 -2.12
C GLU A 46 22.01 9.12 -1.82
N ARG A 47 21.70 7.95 -1.28
CA ARG A 47 22.72 6.91 -0.99
C ARG A 47 23.45 6.43 -2.25
N THR A 48 22.74 6.28 -3.36
CA THR A 48 23.30 5.75 -4.61
C THR A 48 23.96 6.82 -5.47
N ARG A 49 23.48 8.07 -5.42
CA ARG A 49 24.02 9.22 -6.16
C ARG A 49 23.99 10.48 -5.27
N PRO A 50 24.96 10.61 -4.34
CA PRO A 50 24.98 11.71 -3.39
C PRO A 50 24.97 13.10 -4.04
N GLY A 51 24.10 13.98 -3.55
CA GLY A 51 23.96 15.36 -4.02
C GLY A 51 23.46 15.53 -5.46
N ALA A 52 23.09 14.44 -6.14
CA ALA A 52 22.54 14.53 -7.48
C ALA A 52 21.14 15.15 -7.45
N PRO A 53 20.78 16.04 -8.41
CA PRO A 53 19.46 16.65 -8.43
C PRO A 53 18.34 15.61 -8.50
N ARG A 54 17.44 15.60 -7.51
CA ARG A 54 16.31 14.66 -7.42
C ARG A 54 15.05 15.24 -8.05
N LEU A 55 14.57 14.60 -9.10
CA LEU A 55 13.35 14.99 -9.82
C LEU A 55 12.26 13.94 -9.54
N LEU A 56 11.26 14.27 -8.74
CA LEU A 56 10.14 13.38 -8.47
C LEU A 56 9.08 13.50 -9.56
N HIS A 57 8.66 12.36 -10.10
CA HIS A 57 7.50 12.22 -10.95
C HIS A 57 6.52 11.24 -10.30
N LEU A 58 5.41 11.78 -9.80
CA LEU A 58 4.32 11.02 -9.22
C LEU A 58 3.22 10.82 -10.26
N ARG A 59 2.78 9.57 -10.43
CA ARG A 59 1.50 9.21 -11.04
C ARG A 59 0.55 8.68 -9.98
N VAL A 60 -0.75 8.76 -10.26
CA VAL A 60 -1.82 8.28 -9.38
C VAL A 60 -2.76 7.42 -10.21
N GLN A 61 -2.92 6.15 -9.83
CA GLN A 61 -3.84 5.19 -10.44
C GLN A 61 -5.05 4.99 -9.54
N GLY A 62 -6.25 5.12 -10.10
CA GLY A 62 -7.45 5.13 -9.28
C GLY A 62 -7.44 6.32 -8.33
N HIS A 63 -7.67 6.06 -7.05
CA HIS A 63 -7.75 7.10 -6.01
C HIS A 63 -8.66 8.27 -6.40
N LYS A 64 -9.82 7.92 -6.96
CA LYS A 64 -10.84 8.87 -7.39
C LYS A 64 -12.01 8.88 -6.42
N ASN A 65 -12.53 10.05 -6.09
CA ASN A 65 -13.79 10.23 -5.38
C ASN A 65 -14.99 10.17 -6.34
N ASP A 66 -16.22 10.21 -5.82
CA ASP A 66 -17.45 10.03 -6.61
C ASP A 66 -17.72 11.12 -7.65
N ILE A 67 -17.12 12.30 -7.49
CA ILE A 67 -17.22 13.40 -8.46
C ILE A 67 -16.05 13.38 -9.48
N GLY A 68 -15.22 12.33 -9.48
CA GLY A 68 -14.09 12.17 -10.40
C GLY A 68 -12.82 12.94 -10.00
N GLY A 69 -12.83 13.64 -8.86
CA GLY A 69 -11.65 14.24 -8.24
C GLY A 69 -10.77 13.19 -7.55
N TYR A 70 -9.67 13.62 -6.96
CA TYR A 70 -8.80 12.75 -6.15
C TYR A 70 -9.43 12.47 -4.78
N ASP A 71 -9.24 11.26 -4.26
CA ASP A 71 -9.63 10.91 -2.89
C ASP A 71 -8.72 11.58 -1.85
N HIS A 72 -9.06 11.41 -0.57
CA HIS A 72 -8.32 12.01 0.54
C HIS A 72 -6.82 11.65 0.50
N ASP A 73 -6.49 10.38 0.33
CA ASP A 73 -5.11 9.89 0.42
C ASP A 73 -4.22 10.46 -0.68
N SER A 74 -4.69 10.39 -1.93
CA SER A 74 -3.92 10.91 -3.06
C SER A 74 -3.84 12.44 -3.04
N TRP A 75 -4.88 13.11 -2.54
CA TRP A 75 -4.88 14.55 -2.33
C TRP A 75 -3.86 14.96 -1.27
N GLU A 76 -3.84 14.28 -0.13
CA GLU A 76 -2.91 14.51 0.98
C GLU A 76 -1.45 14.34 0.54
N ILE A 77 -1.16 13.27 -0.21
CA ILE A 77 0.16 13.07 -0.83
C ILE A 77 0.53 14.29 -1.68
N MET A 78 -0.31 14.66 -2.65
CA MET A 78 0.03 15.67 -3.63
C MET A 78 0.08 17.08 -3.05
N ARG A 79 -0.80 17.44 -2.12
CA ARG A 79 -0.98 18.83 -1.66
C ARG A 79 -0.27 19.16 -0.36
N HIS A 80 -0.03 18.16 0.48
CA HIS A 80 0.52 18.37 1.81
C HIS A 80 1.86 17.68 1.94
N PHE A 81 1.91 16.34 1.94
CA PHE A 81 3.16 15.62 2.19
C PHE A 81 4.29 15.98 1.20
N LEU A 82 4.01 15.99 -0.11
CA LEU A 82 5.04 16.29 -1.10
C LEU A 82 5.57 17.72 -1.00
N LEU A 83 4.71 18.70 -0.75
CA LEU A 83 5.08 20.13 -0.73
C LEU A 83 5.67 20.56 0.61
N ASP A 84 5.04 20.13 1.71
CA ASP A 84 5.34 20.62 3.05
C ASP A 84 6.47 19.82 3.69
N MET A 85 6.55 18.51 3.41
CA MET A 85 7.54 17.61 4.03
C MET A 85 8.67 17.22 3.09
N LEU A 86 8.38 16.76 1.87
CA LEU A 86 9.41 16.16 1.01
C LEU A 86 10.15 17.18 0.13
N PHE A 87 9.50 18.29 -0.23
CA PHE A 87 10.04 19.28 -1.16
C PHE A 87 11.44 19.82 -0.83
N PRO A 88 11.82 20.05 0.45
CA PRO A 88 13.17 20.48 0.80
C PRO A 88 14.26 19.53 0.28
N TYR A 89 13.97 18.23 0.16
CA TYR A 89 14.92 17.20 -0.28
C TYR A 89 14.91 16.95 -1.79
N LEU A 90 14.08 17.68 -2.54
CA LEU A 90 13.88 17.49 -3.98
C LEU A 90 14.25 18.76 -4.74
N THR A 91 14.75 18.58 -5.97
CA THR A 91 14.97 19.67 -6.92
C THR A 91 13.68 20.04 -7.65
N GLU A 92 12.85 19.05 -7.98
CA GLU A 92 11.61 19.26 -8.73
C GLU A 92 10.58 18.19 -8.40
N ILE A 93 9.31 18.58 -8.39
CA ILE A 93 8.16 17.69 -8.25
C ILE A 93 7.27 17.87 -9.48
N THR A 94 6.88 16.75 -10.08
CA THR A 94 5.80 16.67 -11.07
C THR A 94 4.74 15.71 -10.55
N THR A 95 3.50 16.19 -10.49
CA THR A 95 2.30 15.41 -10.15
C THR A 95 1.27 15.57 -11.27
N PRO A 96 0.15 14.84 -11.25
CA PRO A 96 -0.94 15.08 -12.19
C PRO A 96 -1.57 16.48 -12.12
N ILE A 97 -1.37 17.21 -11.01
CA ILE A 97 -2.03 18.51 -10.77
C ILE A 97 -1.07 19.71 -10.88
N TYR A 98 0.24 19.53 -10.70
CA TYR A 98 1.21 20.62 -10.81
C TYR A 98 2.62 20.13 -11.15
N ARG A 99 3.45 21.07 -11.58
CA ARG A 99 4.91 20.92 -11.63
C ARG A 99 5.56 22.10 -10.93
N VAL A 100 6.44 21.84 -9.98
CA VAL A 100 7.11 22.88 -9.19
C VAL A 100 8.59 22.56 -9.01
N ARG A 101 9.42 23.58 -9.15
CA ARG A 101 10.87 23.49 -8.94
C ARG A 101 11.26 24.16 -7.64
N ASN A 102 12.11 23.50 -6.86
CA ASN A 102 12.67 24.07 -5.66
C ASN A 102 13.62 25.21 -6.04
N LYS A 103 13.30 26.42 -5.57
CA LYS A 103 14.13 27.61 -5.82
C LYS A 103 15.35 27.64 -4.90
N GLN A 104 15.29 26.92 -3.79
CA GLN A 104 16.41 26.71 -2.89
C GLN A 104 17.22 25.49 -3.35
N LYS A 105 18.44 25.37 -2.84
CA LYS A 105 19.22 24.14 -3.04
C LYS A 105 18.52 23.01 -2.29
N GLN A 106 18.37 21.84 -2.93
CA GLN A 106 17.87 20.66 -2.24
C GLN A 106 18.75 20.32 -1.02
N LEU A 107 18.12 19.78 0.01
CA LEU A 107 18.79 19.19 1.17
C LEU A 107 19.20 17.75 0.86
N ASP A 108 20.41 17.39 1.26
CA ASP A 108 21.00 16.06 1.06
C ASP A 108 20.98 15.24 2.36
N ASP A 109 20.75 15.86 3.51
CA ASP A 109 20.59 15.27 4.83
C ASP A 109 19.15 14.74 5.05
N ILE A 110 18.75 13.76 4.23
CA ILE A 110 17.43 13.13 4.34
C ILE A 110 17.34 12.35 5.67
N PRO A 111 16.31 12.57 6.52
CA PRO A 111 16.16 11.85 7.79
C PRO A 111 16.14 10.34 7.62
N GLU A 112 16.59 9.59 8.64
CA GLU A 112 16.67 8.12 8.56
C GLU A 112 15.30 7.44 8.55
N ARG A 113 14.31 8.06 9.19
CA ARG A 113 12.97 7.54 9.38
C ARG A 113 11.94 8.65 9.14
N LEU A 114 10.81 8.26 8.55
CA LEU A 114 9.60 9.06 8.49
C LEU A 114 8.63 8.52 9.54
N ASP A 115 8.22 9.38 10.46
CA ASP A 115 7.20 9.06 11.46
C ASP A 115 5.90 9.75 11.10
N ILE A 116 4.83 8.95 10.99
CA ILE A 116 3.47 9.42 10.71
C ILE A 116 2.66 9.18 11.97
N SER A 117 2.15 10.26 12.58
CA SER A 117 1.30 10.21 13.76
C SER A 117 0.00 10.95 13.50
N TYR A 118 -1.04 10.58 14.24
CA TYR A 118 -2.38 11.17 14.14
C TYR A 118 -2.71 11.93 15.44
N PRO A 119 -3.62 12.91 15.39
CA PRO A 119 -4.13 13.57 16.57
C PRO A 119 -4.70 12.57 17.60
N GLU A 120 -4.67 12.95 18.89
CA GLU A 120 -5.26 12.12 19.95
C GLU A 120 -6.76 11.84 19.68
N GLY A 121 -7.13 10.56 19.64
CA GLY A 121 -8.50 10.12 19.38
C GLY A 121 -8.81 9.82 17.91
N GLU A 122 -7.90 10.18 16.99
CA GLU A 122 -7.91 9.68 15.63
C GLU A 122 -7.06 8.41 15.57
N ASN A 123 -7.72 7.27 15.35
CA ASN A 123 -6.97 6.10 14.91
C ASN A 123 -6.41 6.44 13.53
N GLY A 124 -5.16 6.03 13.24
CA GLY A 124 -4.67 6.09 11.87
C GLY A 124 -5.60 5.34 10.90
N PHE A 125 -5.28 5.31 9.62
CA PHE A 125 -6.03 4.54 8.60
C PHE A 125 -6.15 3.02 8.88
N TRP A 126 -5.78 2.56 10.06
CA TRP A 126 -6.07 1.24 10.59
C TRP A 126 -7.54 1.12 10.96
N TYR A 127 -8.14 0.05 10.44
CA TYR A 127 -9.45 -0.48 10.77
C TYR A 127 -9.85 -0.16 12.22
N ASP A 128 -11.07 0.35 12.46
CA ASP A 128 -11.61 0.43 13.82
C ASP A 128 -11.70 -1.00 14.33
N VAL A 129 -10.63 -1.37 15.03
CA VAL A 129 -10.44 -2.74 15.43
C VAL A 129 -11.54 -3.11 16.36
N ASP A 130 -12.26 -2.25 17.07
CA ASP A 130 -13.31 -2.62 18.03
C ASP A 130 -14.71 -2.75 17.41
N LEU A 131 -15.04 -1.96 16.39
CA LEU A 131 -16.40 -1.93 15.83
C LEU A 131 -16.63 -2.92 14.67
N LEU A 132 -15.57 -3.39 13.99
CA LEU A 132 -15.64 -4.20 12.76
C LEU A 132 -16.66 -3.72 11.71
N PRO A 133 -16.86 -2.40 11.50
CA PRO A 133 -17.82 -1.98 10.49
C PRO A 133 -17.31 -2.41 9.12
N VAL A 134 -18.24 -2.54 8.17
CA VAL A 134 -17.86 -2.64 6.76
C VAL A 134 -17.08 -1.38 6.40
N ARG A 135 -15.88 -1.56 5.85
CA ARG A 135 -15.02 -0.46 5.40
C ARG A 135 -14.94 -0.46 3.88
N PRO A 136 -15.91 0.14 3.18
CA PRO A 136 -15.81 0.36 1.75
C PRO A 136 -14.84 1.52 1.46
N ARG A 137 -14.31 1.57 0.24
CA ARG A 137 -13.61 2.76 -0.28
C ARG A 137 -14.55 3.80 -0.90
N GLU A 138 -15.85 3.51 -0.93
CA GLU A 138 -16.88 4.47 -1.30
C GLU A 138 -17.78 4.80 -0.12
N ILE A 139 -18.11 6.08 0.02
CA ILE A 139 -19.05 6.58 1.03
C ILE A 139 -20.48 6.45 0.50
N ASP A 140 -20.68 6.59 -0.82
CA ASP A 140 -21.97 6.39 -1.48
C ASP A 140 -21.98 5.05 -2.25
N THR A 141 -22.85 4.14 -1.83
CA THR A 141 -23.09 2.89 -2.57
C THR A 141 -23.89 3.24 -3.82
N ALA A 142 -23.18 3.62 -4.89
CA ALA A 142 -23.79 3.82 -6.19
C ALA A 142 -24.73 2.64 -6.49
N ALA A 143 -25.99 2.94 -6.81
CA ALA A 143 -27.13 2.02 -6.90
C ALA A 143 -27.03 0.94 -8.02
N ARG A 144 -25.81 0.59 -8.44
CA ARG A 144 -25.54 -0.48 -9.38
C ARG A 144 -25.90 -1.82 -8.76
N ARG A 145 -26.72 -2.56 -9.49
CA ARG A 145 -27.09 -3.95 -9.18
C ARG A 145 -26.20 -4.99 -9.86
N THR A 146 -25.41 -4.55 -10.83
CA THR A 146 -24.54 -5.42 -11.65
C THR A 146 -23.10 -4.94 -11.58
N PRO A 147 -22.11 -5.86 -11.64
CA PRO A 147 -20.72 -5.47 -11.64
C PRO A 147 -20.37 -4.57 -12.84
N PRO A 148 -19.33 -3.71 -12.73
CA PRO A 148 -18.85 -2.91 -13.85
C PRO A 148 -18.33 -3.76 -15.02
N SER A 149 -18.18 -3.11 -16.18
CA SER A 149 -17.44 -3.69 -17.30
C SER A 149 -15.97 -3.89 -16.91
N ARG A 150 -15.29 -4.81 -17.60
CA ARG A 150 -13.86 -5.05 -17.35
C ARG A 150 -13.02 -3.81 -17.67
N ASP A 151 -13.38 -3.09 -18.72
CA ASP A 151 -12.66 -1.89 -19.15
C ASP A 151 -12.78 -0.76 -18.12
N ALA A 152 -13.95 -0.56 -17.52
CA ALA A 152 -14.13 0.44 -16.48
C ALA A 152 -13.32 0.13 -15.21
N ILE A 153 -13.18 -1.16 -14.87
CA ILE A 153 -12.32 -1.59 -13.76
C ILE A 153 -10.85 -1.38 -14.14
N ALA A 154 -10.43 -1.77 -15.35
CA ALA A 154 -9.05 -1.59 -15.81
C ALA A 154 -8.65 -0.11 -15.84
N GLU A 155 -9.52 0.76 -16.34
CA GLU A 155 -9.34 2.22 -16.34
C GLU A 155 -9.16 2.76 -14.91
N TYR A 156 -10.04 2.35 -13.98
CA TYR A 156 -9.90 2.75 -12.57
C TYR A 156 -8.59 2.25 -11.96
N LEU A 157 -8.19 1.01 -12.26
CA LEU A 157 -6.92 0.42 -11.79
C LEU A 157 -5.69 1.00 -12.51
N GLY A 158 -5.85 1.92 -13.48
CA GLY A 158 -4.75 2.51 -14.23
C GLY A 158 -4.06 1.53 -15.19
N MET A 159 -4.79 0.52 -15.67
CA MET A 159 -4.30 -0.56 -16.53
C MET A 159 -4.81 -0.43 -17.96
N ASP A 160 -3.91 -0.67 -18.94
CA ASP A 160 -4.28 -0.70 -20.36
C ASP A 160 -5.13 -1.92 -20.74
N ALA A 161 -5.04 -3.01 -19.96
CA ALA A 161 -5.79 -4.23 -20.15
C ALA A 161 -6.01 -4.96 -18.82
N ALA A 162 -7.10 -5.73 -18.74
CA ALA A 162 -7.40 -6.54 -17.57
C ALA A 162 -6.36 -7.67 -17.38
N CYS A 163 -5.49 -7.52 -16.39
CA CYS A 163 -4.51 -8.51 -15.98
C CYS A 163 -4.47 -8.65 -14.45
N CYS A 164 -3.87 -9.72 -13.95
CA CYS A 164 -3.83 -9.96 -12.52
C CYS A 164 -2.91 -8.92 -11.87
N LEU A 165 -3.40 -8.21 -10.84
CA LEU A 165 -2.62 -7.23 -10.08
C LEU A 165 -1.34 -7.81 -9.49
N VAL A 166 -1.32 -9.12 -9.19
CA VAL A 166 -0.18 -9.79 -8.56
C VAL A 166 0.82 -10.35 -9.59
N CYS A 167 0.34 -11.09 -10.59
CA CYS A 167 1.22 -11.85 -11.51
C CYS A 167 1.08 -11.50 -13.00
N TRP A 168 0.30 -10.48 -13.35
CA TRP A 168 0.10 -10.00 -14.73
C TRP A 168 -0.49 -10.99 -15.73
N LYS A 169 -0.94 -12.18 -15.29
CA LYS A 169 -1.72 -13.10 -16.15
C LYS A 169 -2.98 -12.42 -16.66
N THR A 170 -3.32 -12.61 -17.93
CA THR A 170 -4.47 -11.96 -18.60
C THR A 170 -5.80 -12.69 -18.35
N LYS A 171 -5.75 -14.00 -18.07
CA LYS A 171 -6.93 -14.76 -17.66
C LYS A 171 -7.26 -14.44 -16.18
N VAL A 172 -8.15 -13.47 -16.00
CA VAL A 172 -8.54 -12.94 -14.68
C VAL A 172 -10.03 -12.94 -14.43
N GLU A 173 -10.35 -12.99 -13.15
CA GLU A 173 -11.66 -12.87 -12.55
C GLU A 173 -11.83 -11.48 -11.91
N ARG A 174 -13.09 -11.06 -11.75
CA ARG A 174 -13.43 -9.87 -10.95
C ARG A 174 -13.52 -10.30 -9.50
N ALA A 175 -12.48 -10.01 -8.73
CA ALA A 175 -12.48 -10.21 -7.29
C ALA A 175 -13.17 -9.02 -6.63
N HIS A 176 -14.11 -9.29 -5.72
CA HIS A 176 -14.65 -8.22 -4.88
C HIS A 176 -13.62 -7.91 -3.78
N VAL A 177 -13.35 -6.64 -3.56
CA VAL A 177 -12.48 -6.16 -2.48
C VAL A 177 -13.17 -6.40 -1.14
N VAL A 178 -14.44 -5.99 -1.03
CA VAL A 178 -15.39 -6.40 0.00
C VAL A 178 -16.46 -7.28 -0.66
N PRO A 179 -16.64 -8.54 -0.23
CA PRO A 179 -17.68 -9.42 -0.76
C PRO A 179 -19.10 -8.83 -0.64
N THR A 180 -19.97 -9.11 -1.61
CA THR A 180 -21.38 -8.66 -1.59
C THR A 180 -22.16 -9.18 -0.39
N ALA A 181 -21.85 -10.40 0.07
CA ALA A 181 -22.43 -10.98 1.28
C ALA A 181 -22.09 -10.19 2.56
N LEU A 182 -21.08 -9.33 2.50
CA LEU A 182 -20.64 -8.43 3.57
C LEU A 182 -21.00 -6.96 3.27
N GLY A 183 -21.89 -6.71 2.32
CA GLY A 183 -22.32 -5.35 1.96
C GLY A 183 -21.40 -4.62 0.97
N GLY A 184 -20.46 -5.34 0.33
CA GLY A 184 -19.63 -4.76 -0.72
C GLY A 184 -20.42 -4.24 -1.92
N SER A 185 -20.02 -3.09 -2.45
CA SER A 185 -20.71 -2.40 -3.53
C SER A 185 -20.41 -3.00 -4.92
N MET A 186 -21.14 -2.55 -5.93
CA MET A 186 -20.86 -2.85 -7.36
C MET A 186 -20.10 -1.73 -8.08
N ASN A 187 -19.44 -0.86 -7.33
CA ASN A 187 -18.60 0.22 -7.86
C ASN A 187 -17.23 -0.33 -8.30
N VAL A 188 -16.57 0.33 -9.26
CA VAL A 188 -15.22 -0.03 -9.73
C VAL A 188 -14.18 -0.09 -8.61
N ARG A 189 -14.33 0.71 -7.53
CA ARG A 189 -13.39 0.69 -6.40
C ARG A 189 -13.46 -0.57 -5.55
N ASN A 190 -14.57 -1.30 -5.63
CA ASN A 190 -14.76 -2.56 -4.94
C ASN A 190 -14.32 -3.77 -5.79
N PHE A 191 -13.61 -3.56 -6.90
CA PHE A 191 -13.12 -4.64 -7.75
C PHE A 191 -11.61 -4.61 -7.97
N ALA A 192 -11.04 -5.80 -7.95
CA ALA A 192 -9.68 -6.09 -8.34
C ALA A 192 -9.67 -7.17 -9.43
N PHE A 193 -8.66 -7.13 -10.31
CA PHE A 193 -8.40 -8.24 -11.23
C PHE A 193 -7.39 -9.20 -10.63
N LEU A 194 -7.82 -10.44 -10.41
CA LEU A 194 -6.96 -11.52 -9.92
C LEU A 194 -7.10 -12.73 -10.83
N CYS A 195 -6.00 -13.46 -11.06
CA CYS A 195 -6.10 -14.78 -11.68
C CYS A 195 -6.75 -15.75 -10.69
N GLN A 196 -7.26 -16.90 -11.17
CA GLN A 196 -7.94 -17.90 -10.33
C GLN A 196 -7.12 -18.27 -9.08
N GLU A 197 -5.81 -18.45 -9.22
CA GLU A 197 -4.91 -18.80 -8.11
C GLU A 197 -4.79 -17.69 -7.06
N HIS A 198 -4.64 -16.44 -7.48
CA HIS A 198 -4.56 -15.32 -6.54
C HIS A 198 -5.92 -14.99 -5.93
N HIS A 199 -7.00 -15.14 -6.68
CA HIS A 199 -8.35 -14.92 -6.19
C HIS A 199 -8.74 -15.96 -5.12
N SER A 200 -8.30 -17.22 -5.25
CA SER A 200 -8.52 -18.24 -4.22
C SER A 200 -7.72 -17.97 -2.94
N GLN A 201 -6.70 -17.12 -2.97
CA GLN A 201 -5.88 -16.76 -1.80
C GLN A 201 -6.30 -15.44 -1.15
N ALA A 202 -6.84 -14.50 -1.95
CA ALA A 202 -7.22 -13.17 -1.48
C ALA A 202 -8.28 -13.22 -0.37
N PRO A 203 -8.17 -12.40 0.69
CA PRO A 203 -9.04 -12.50 1.86
C PRO A 203 -10.51 -12.19 1.51
N ASP A 204 -11.43 -12.89 2.17
CA ASP A 204 -12.88 -12.64 2.09
C ASP A 204 -13.34 -11.94 3.38
N ILE A 205 -13.14 -10.62 3.46
CA ILE A 205 -13.30 -9.81 4.67
C ILE A 205 -14.08 -8.53 4.41
N ALA A 206 -14.67 -7.95 5.47
CA ALA A 206 -15.43 -6.70 5.41
C ALA A 206 -14.54 -5.43 5.37
N ASP A 207 -13.22 -5.58 5.19
CA ASP A 207 -12.23 -4.50 5.26
C ASP A 207 -11.48 -4.36 3.93
N ALA A 208 -11.81 -3.32 3.17
CA ALA A 208 -11.19 -3.06 1.87
C ALA A 208 -9.69 -2.79 1.99
N GLU A 209 -9.24 -2.07 3.01
CA GLU A 209 -7.80 -1.74 3.13
C GLU A 209 -6.95 -2.95 3.46
N ALA A 210 -7.49 -3.91 4.22
CA ALA A 210 -6.83 -5.17 4.45
C ALA A 210 -6.75 -6.04 3.18
N PHE A 211 -7.79 -6.03 2.34
CA PHE A 211 -7.71 -6.67 1.02
C PHE A 211 -6.61 -6.05 0.15
N TRP A 212 -6.55 -4.72 0.09
CA TRP A 212 -5.52 -4.03 -0.71
C TRP A 212 -4.11 -4.18 -0.11
N ALA A 213 -3.98 -4.20 1.22
CA ALA A 213 -2.73 -4.58 1.89
C ALA A 213 -2.25 -5.96 1.45
N TRP A 214 -3.19 -6.91 1.37
CA TRP A 214 -2.87 -8.25 0.90
C TRP A 214 -2.46 -8.25 -0.57
N VAL A 215 -3.11 -7.47 -1.45
CA VAL A 215 -2.72 -7.35 -2.87
C VAL A 215 -1.29 -6.82 -3.00
N ASP A 216 -0.96 -5.76 -2.26
CA ASP A 216 0.36 -5.14 -2.23
C ASP A 216 1.45 -6.13 -1.79
N TYR A 217 1.20 -6.81 -0.68
CA TYR A 217 2.08 -7.88 -0.18
C TYR A 217 2.21 -9.05 -1.19
N ALA A 218 1.09 -9.51 -1.76
CA ALA A 218 1.07 -10.62 -2.69
C ALA A 218 1.84 -10.28 -3.96
N GLU A 219 1.72 -9.04 -4.45
CA GLU A 219 2.50 -8.51 -5.57
C GLU A 219 4.01 -8.64 -5.32
N MET A 220 4.48 -8.29 -4.12
CA MET A 220 5.90 -8.41 -3.77
C MET A 220 6.32 -9.87 -3.61
N ARG A 221 5.54 -10.64 -2.84
CA ARG A 221 5.80 -12.07 -2.56
C ARG A 221 5.91 -12.90 -3.84
N ASP A 222 4.98 -12.68 -4.76
CA ASP A 222 4.84 -13.47 -5.98
C ASP A 222 5.40 -12.76 -7.22
N SER A 223 6.17 -11.69 -7.03
CA SER A 223 6.73 -10.82 -8.07
C SER A 223 7.46 -11.56 -9.19
N GLY A 224 8.08 -12.71 -8.89
CA GLY A 224 8.72 -13.54 -9.91
C GLY A 224 7.76 -14.10 -10.96
N SER A 225 6.51 -14.37 -10.58
CA SER A 225 5.47 -14.89 -11.46
C SER A 225 5.11 -13.93 -12.59
N LYS A 226 5.34 -12.62 -12.41
CA LYS A 226 5.12 -11.59 -13.43
C LYS A 226 5.93 -11.83 -14.70
N TRP A 227 7.11 -12.44 -14.52
CA TRP A 227 8.07 -12.64 -15.59
C TRP A 227 7.93 -14.01 -16.26
N GLU A 228 7.02 -14.87 -15.80
CA GLU A 228 6.85 -16.25 -16.29
C GLU A 228 6.73 -16.29 -17.83
N GLN A 229 5.93 -15.36 -18.37
CA GLN A 229 5.65 -15.23 -19.81
C GLN A 229 6.59 -14.26 -20.55
N ALA A 230 7.56 -13.65 -19.85
CA ALA A 230 8.48 -12.70 -20.45
C ALA A 230 9.54 -13.41 -21.32
N PRO A 231 10.02 -12.77 -22.40
CA PRO A 231 11.18 -13.25 -23.16
C PRO A 231 12.43 -13.46 -22.29
N GLU A 232 13.27 -14.44 -22.61
CA GLU A 232 14.42 -14.80 -21.76
C GLU A 232 15.42 -13.65 -21.60
N ASN A 233 15.63 -12.83 -22.64
CA ASN A 233 16.49 -11.65 -22.54
C ASN A 233 15.96 -10.62 -21.52
N VAL A 234 14.65 -10.54 -21.32
CA VAL A 234 14.05 -9.69 -20.28
C VAL A 234 14.24 -10.32 -18.91
N LYS A 235 14.08 -11.64 -18.79
CA LYS A 235 14.35 -12.38 -17.54
C LYS A 235 15.81 -12.26 -17.12
N ASP A 236 16.75 -12.41 -18.04
CA ASP A 236 18.19 -12.21 -17.82
C ASP A 236 18.48 -10.79 -17.29
N TRP A 237 17.88 -9.78 -17.91
CA TRP A 237 18.03 -8.39 -17.48
C TRP A 237 17.48 -8.16 -16.06
N MET A 238 16.30 -8.71 -15.75
CA MET A 238 15.71 -8.62 -14.42
C MET A 238 16.55 -9.34 -13.36
N ARG A 239 17.09 -10.53 -13.69
CA ARG A 239 18.01 -11.28 -12.81
C ARG A 239 19.29 -10.48 -12.55
N ALA A 240 19.84 -9.80 -13.56
CA ALA A 240 21.01 -8.93 -13.41
C ALA A 240 20.75 -7.71 -12.49
N LEU A 241 19.50 -7.27 -12.38
CA LEU A 241 19.06 -6.24 -11.42
C LEU A 241 18.73 -6.80 -10.02
N GLY A 242 18.95 -8.11 -9.79
CA GLY A 242 18.65 -8.78 -8.52
C GLY A 242 17.17 -9.12 -8.33
N SER A 243 16.36 -9.04 -9.38
CA SER A 243 14.93 -9.37 -9.30
C SER A 243 14.68 -10.88 -9.45
N ARG A 244 13.67 -11.39 -8.73
CA ARG A 244 13.18 -12.75 -8.90
C ARG A 244 12.39 -12.87 -10.20
N THR A 245 12.57 -13.96 -10.93
CA THR A 245 11.86 -14.25 -12.19
C THR A 245 11.11 -15.59 -12.18
N GLU A 246 11.19 -16.32 -11.08
CA GLU A 246 10.52 -17.60 -10.86
C GLU A 246 9.42 -17.46 -9.82
N LYS A 247 8.40 -18.31 -9.93
CA LYS A 247 7.29 -18.38 -8.98
C LYS A 247 7.79 -18.88 -7.62
N HIS A 248 7.21 -18.36 -6.54
CA HIS A 248 7.42 -18.94 -5.21
C HIS A 248 6.62 -20.24 -5.08
N ASP A 249 7.30 -21.37 -4.82
CA ASP A 249 6.61 -22.62 -4.51
C ASP A 249 6.01 -22.55 -3.10
N ARG A 250 4.73 -22.90 -2.98
CA ARG A 250 4.00 -22.96 -1.70
C ARG A 250 3.33 -24.32 -1.49
N SER A 251 3.60 -25.29 -2.36
CA SER A 251 2.89 -26.58 -2.40
C SER A 251 3.10 -27.46 -1.17
N GLU A 252 4.08 -27.13 -0.32
CA GLU A 252 4.45 -27.92 0.87
C GLU A 252 3.96 -27.37 2.21
N MET A 253 3.20 -26.26 2.24
CA MET A 253 2.76 -25.68 3.50
C MET A 253 1.43 -26.25 3.97
N ASP A 254 1.39 -26.80 5.19
CA ASP A 254 0.11 -27.05 5.85
C ASP A 254 -0.63 -25.73 6.13
N PHE A 255 -1.92 -25.82 6.41
CA PHE A 255 -2.78 -24.65 6.60
C PHE A 255 -2.28 -23.70 7.70
N ILE A 256 -1.84 -24.22 8.84
CA ILE A 256 -1.38 -23.40 9.98
C ILE A 256 -0.04 -22.76 9.65
N ALA A 257 0.88 -23.49 9.01
CA ALA A 257 2.14 -22.97 8.51
C ALA A 257 1.89 -21.82 7.52
N ALA A 258 0.91 -21.97 6.62
CA ALA A 258 0.51 -20.92 5.69
C ALA A 258 -0.04 -19.68 6.41
N VAL A 259 -0.87 -19.84 7.45
CA VAL A 259 -1.39 -18.71 8.25
C VAL A 259 -0.25 -17.98 8.96
N LYS A 260 0.68 -18.71 9.61
CA LYS A 260 1.87 -18.11 10.25
C LYS A 260 2.74 -17.36 9.25
N PHE A 261 2.87 -17.89 8.03
CA PHE A 261 3.62 -17.25 6.97
C PHE A 261 3.01 -15.91 6.56
N GLU A 262 1.69 -15.86 6.33
CA GLU A 262 1.00 -14.60 6.03
C GLU A 262 1.13 -13.62 7.21
N LEU A 263 0.91 -14.07 8.46
CA LEU A 263 1.05 -13.25 9.66
C LEU A 263 2.44 -12.60 9.78
N ARG A 264 3.49 -13.37 9.51
CA ARG A 264 4.87 -12.88 9.58
C ARG A 264 5.19 -11.85 8.52
N HIS A 265 4.74 -12.05 7.28
CA HIS A 265 5.19 -11.23 6.16
C HIS A 265 4.26 -10.08 5.79
N LEU A 266 2.97 -10.18 6.15
CA LEU A 266 1.99 -9.11 5.92
C LEU A 266 1.80 -8.22 7.15
N TYR A 267 1.92 -8.79 8.36
CA TYR A 267 1.62 -8.10 9.62
C TYR A 267 2.81 -8.07 10.58
N ASP A 268 4.01 -8.44 10.12
CA ASP A 268 5.26 -8.42 10.89
C ASP A 268 5.20 -9.20 12.22
N TRP A 269 4.41 -10.28 12.29
CA TRP A 269 4.38 -11.13 13.49
C TRP A 269 5.73 -11.81 13.74
N THR A 270 6.18 -11.70 14.98
CA THR A 270 7.43 -12.25 15.50
C THR A 270 7.22 -13.59 16.21
N GLU A 271 8.30 -14.31 16.54
CA GLU A 271 8.22 -15.54 17.36
C GLU A 271 7.59 -15.28 18.73
N THR A 272 7.83 -14.09 19.31
CA THR A 272 7.18 -13.67 20.55
C THR A 272 5.66 -13.65 20.39
N ASP A 273 5.17 -13.04 19.31
CA ASP A 273 3.72 -12.96 19.04
C ASP A 273 3.07 -14.33 18.86
N PHE A 274 3.78 -15.27 18.22
CA PHE A 274 3.29 -16.64 18.07
C PHE A 274 3.30 -17.42 19.40
N SER A 275 4.23 -17.11 20.30
CA SER A 275 4.34 -17.74 21.61
C SER A 275 3.31 -17.22 22.63
N GLU A 276 2.86 -15.98 22.48
CA GLU A 276 1.88 -15.32 23.36
C GLU A 276 0.42 -15.76 23.12
N SER A 277 0.20 -16.88 22.45
CA SER A 277 -1.13 -17.42 22.17
C SER A 277 -1.88 -17.74 23.47
N SER A 278 -2.78 -16.83 23.87
CA SER A 278 -3.64 -16.97 25.05
C SER A 278 -5.07 -17.38 24.67
N TRP A 279 -5.83 -17.92 25.63
CA TRP A 279 -7.27 -18.18 25.46
C TRP A 279 -8.04 -16.92 25.05
N ASN A 280 -7.66 -15.75 25.60
CA ASN A 280 -8.25 -14.47 25.23
C ASN A 280 -8.01 -14.13 23.75
N LEU A 281 -6.82 -14.42 23.22
CA LEU A 281 -6.50 -14.21 21.81
C LEU A 281 -7.34 -15.11 20.91
N GLN A 282 -7.50 -16.40 21.28
CA GLN A 282 -8.31 -17.34 20.50
C GLN A 282 -9.80 -16.95 20.52
N GLU A 283 -10.35 -16.55 21.67
CA GLU A 283 -11.73 -16.06 21.77
C GLU A 283 -11.95 -14.81 20.90
N GLU A 284 -11.06 -13.83 20.99
CA GLU A 284 -11.18 -12.60 20.22
C GLU A 284 -11.00 -12.85 18.72
N TYR A 285 -10.07 -13.74 18.33
CA TYR A 285 -9.92 -14.22 16.97
C TYR A 285 -11.22 -14.79 16.40
N HIS A 286 -11.90 -15.69 17.13
CA HIS A 286 -13.18 -16.25 16.68
C HIS A 286 -14.27 -15.18 16.57
N ARG A 287 -14.35 -14.24 17.52
CA ARG A 287 -15.29 -13.11 17.45
C ARG A 287 -15.07 -12.27 16.19
N VAL A 288 -13.82 -11.90 15.90
CA VAL A 288 -13.46 -11.13 14.70
C VAL A 288 -13.81 -11.92 13.44
N LEU A 289 -13.39 -13.18 13.39
CA LEU A 289 -13.60 -14.04 12.24
C LEU A 289 -15.10 -14.23 11.95
N ASP A 290 -15.96 -14.34 12.95
CA ASP A 290 -17.40 -14.55 12.76
C ASP A 290 -18.17 -13.26 12.42
N ALA A 291 -17.71 -12.11 12.92
CA ALA A 291 -18.37 -10.84 12.70
C ALA A 291 -18.07 -10.22 11.33
N ALA A 292 -16.86 -10.44 10.80
CA ALA A 292 -16.38 -9.74 9.61
C ALA A 292 -16.18 -10.64 8.38
N THR A 293 -16.74 -11.85 8.41
CA THR A 293 -16.72 -12.77 7.27
C THR A 293 -18.08 -13.44 7.07
N GLY A 294 -18.33 -13.95 5.86
CA GLY A 294 -19.62 -14.56 5.52
C GLY A 294 -19.89 -15.86 6.29
N LYS A 295 -21.16 -16.11 6.63
CA LYS A 295 -21.62 -17.33 7.34
C LYS A 295 -21.89 -18.52 6.40
N HIS A 296 -21.22 -18.60 5.25
CA HIS A 296 -21.49 -19.68 4.28
C HIS A 296 -21.03 -21.03 4.85
N PHE A 297 -21.99 -21.85 5.27
CA PHE A 297 -21.73 -23.19 5.77
C PHE A 297 -21.02 -24.04 4.71
N GLY A 298 -19.90 -24.65 5.08
CA GLY A 298 -19.15 -25.58 4.22
C GLY A 298 -18.13 -24.94 3.27
N VAL A 299 -17.94 -23.62 3.31
CA VAL A 299 -16.81 -22.96 2.62
C VAL A 299 -15.73 -22.68 3.65
N GLU A 300 -14.58 -23.32 3.50
CA GLU A 300 -13.41 -23.04 4.34
C GLU A 300 -12.93 -21.60 4.10
N LYS A 301 -12.66 -20.88 5.19
CA LYS A 301 -12.12 -19.52 5.10
C LYS A 301 -10.66 -19.60 4.66
N LYS A 302 -10.26 -18.66 3.80
CA LYS A 302 -8.92 -18.63 3.20
C LYS A 302 -7.84 -18.30 4.22
N VAL A 303 -6.60 -18.73 3.93
CA VAL A 303 -5.43 -18.46 4.79
C VAL A 303 -5.27 -16.97 5.12
N ALA A 304 -5.42 -16.08 4.12
CA ALA A 304 -5.32 -14.64 4.32
C ALA A 304 -6.43 -14.08 5.24
N THR A 305 -7.64 -14.65 5.16
CA THR A 305 -8.76 -14.30 6.06
C THR A 305 -8.43 -14.66 7.52
N HIS A 306 -7.83 -15.82 7.75
CA HIS A 306 -7.40 -16.24 9.09
C HIS A 306 -6.27 -15.35 9.63
N ALA A 307 -5.27 -15.05 8.81
CA ALA A 307 -4.16 -14.17 9.20
C ALA A 307 -4.67 -12.78 9.57
N TRP A 308 -5.56 -12.21 8.76
CA TRP A 308 -6.20 -10.92 9.06
C TRP A 308 -6.93 -10.96 10.42
N ALA A 309 -7.75 -11.98 10.66
CA ALA A 309 -8.53 -12.08 11.90
C ALA A 309 -7.64 -12.20 13.15
N TYR A 310 -6.55 -12.97 13.08
CA TYR A 310 -5.57 -13.05 14.16
C TYR A 310 -4.92 -11.69 14.42
N ASN A 311 -4.51 -10.98 13.37
CA ASN A 311 -3.89 -9.67 13.51
C ASN A 311 -4.83 -8.65 14.18
N VAL A 312 -6.08 -8.57 13.72
CA VAL A 312 -7.09 -7.69 14.32
C VAL A 312 -7.33 -8.04 15.79
N ALA A 313 -7.47 -9.33 16.11
CA ALA A 313 -7.69 -9.78 17.48
C ALA A 313 -6.55 -9.37 18.43
N LYS A 314 -5.30 -9.51 17.98
CA LYS A 314 -4.12 -9.06 18.73
C LYS A 314 -4.19 -7.56 19.01
N HIS A 315 -4.46 -6.73 18.00
CA HIS A 315 -4.56 -5.29 18.16
C HIS A 315 -5.66 -4.86 19.14
N ARG A 316 -6.86 -5.48 19.06
CA ARG A 316 -7.95 -5.21 20.02
C ARG A 316 -7.52 -5.46 21.47
N LEU A 317 -6.84 -6.58 21.71
CA LEU A 317 -6.41 -6.93 23.06
C LEU A 317 -5.36 -5.95 23.60
N SER A 318 -4.42 -5.51 22.76
CA SER A 318 -3.43 -4.49 23.14
C SER A 318 -4.09 -3.14 23.49
N GLN A 319 -5.10 -2.71 22.72
CA GLN A 319 -5.82 -1.46 22.99
C GLN A 319 -6.67 -1.52 24.28
N ARG A 320 -7.32 -2.66 24.55
CA ARG A 320 -8.07 -2.90 25.80
C ARG A 320 -7.17 -3.01 27.03
N GLY A 321 -5.94 -3.50 26.85
CA GLY A 321 -4.91 -3.51 27.89
C GLY A 321 -4.48 -2.10 28.29
N ASN A 322 -4.21 -1.24 27.31
CA ASN A 322 -3.77 0.15 27.53
C ASN A 322 -4.86 1.05 28.13
N SER A 323 -6.13 0.82 27.79
CA SER A 323 -7.26 1.61 28.32
C SER A 323 -7.62 1.28 29.78
N ARG A 324 -7.03 0.23 30.38
CA ARG A 324 -7.17 -0.10 31.81
C ARG A 324 -6.13 0.56 32.71
N THR A 325 -5.03 1.09 32.18
CA THR A 325 -3.91 1.61 32.97
C THR A 325 -3.76 3.13 32.98
N ASP A 326 -4.57 3.90 32.24
CA ASP A 326 -4.53 5.35 32.33
C ASP A 326 -5.87 5.99 31.92
N ARG A 327 -6.69 6.38 32.91
CA ARG A 327 -7.76 7.37 32.72
C ARG A 327 -7.89 8.23 33.97
N PRO A 328 -7.31 9.43 34.04
CA PRO A 328 -7.92 10.49 34.83
C PRO A 328 -9.23 10.91 34.14
N ALA A 329 -10.30 11.04 34.94
CA ALA A 329 -11.62 11.45 34.48
C ALA A 329 -11.54 12.78 33.72
N ARG A 330 -12.02 12.83 32.46
CA ARG A 330 -12.17 14.08 31.72
C ARG A 330 -13.63 14.53 31.74
N VAL A 331 -13.81 15.70 32.34
CA VAL A 331 -14.98 16.57 32.30
C VAL A 331 -15.19 17.04 30.86
N LEU A 332 -16.43 16.93 30.37
CA LEU A 332 -16.89 17.48 29.10
C LEU A 332 -16.89 19.01 29.18
N LEU A 333 -16.27 19.69 28.22
CA LEU A 333 -16.42 21.13 28.03
C LEU A 333 -16.50 21.49 26.54
N TYR A 334 -17.64 22.10 26.23
CA TYR A 334 -17.99 23.06 25.16
C TYR A 334 -18.39 22.58 23.75
N ASP A 335 -19.72 22.59 23.61
CA ASP A 335 -20.55 23.14 22.54
C ASP A 335 -19.96 24.27 21.66
N ASP A 336 -20.45 24.26 20.41
CA ASP A 336 -20.64 25.35 19.45
C ASP A 336 -19.43 26.17 18.95
N ILE A 337 -19.27 26.23 17.62
CA ILE A 337 -19.47 27.45 16.80
C ILE A 337 -19.32 27.12 15.30
N GLN A 338 -20.39 27.44 14.57
CA GLN A 338 -20.58 27.82 13.15
C GLN A 338 -19.61 27.39 12.04
#